data_AF-A0A7W0RCU9-F1
#
_entry.id   AF-A0A7W0RCU9-F1
#
_cell.length_a   1.000
_cell.length_b   1.000
_cell.length_c   1.000
_cell.angle_alpha   90.00
_cell.angle_beta   90.00
_cell.angle_gamma   90.00
#
_symmetry.space_group_name_H-M   'P 1'
#
loop_
_entity.id
_entity.type
_entity.pdbx_description
1 polymer ?
#
loop_
_entity_poly.entity_id
_entity_poly.type
_entity_poly.pdbx_seq_one_letter_code
_entity_poly.pdbx_strand_id
1 'polypeptide(L)'
;VPKLEAERRRIDERFDPPRALAGAARYLALAQKRFGREDLAVTSYHMGIGNLEGVIGAYVAPKKPARTTRGTVRRYRITYPRLYFDSSPLRNPRTDRRLKSLDDDSRHYPFRHDASRRIMEDWREDPDALEQLAEDHTRKASAEEVLRPEEDNPPFENDEDLREAYEEGVLLRVPSAPRALGFRVDKGLGALARRLEVDKRLYRGLRPDALATLLYLSAEVRRISGVERPVVFTSGVRDLPYQRKLTGVNPQATTGFSLHTTGYAFDLLRPRSRAQHRAIEHVLERLRALNVLDWVYEPAAFHATVGEEAEAFAPLLEALAQGSAPRSP
;
A
#
# COMPACT_ATOMS: atom_id res chain seq x y z
N VAL A 1 -14.40 -17.57 -31.72
CA VAL A 1 -14.23 -16.26 -31.05
C VAL A 1 -14.67 -15.08 -31.94
N PRO A 2 -14.21 -14.92 -33.19
CA PRO A 2 -14.52 -13.72 -34.00
C PRO A 2 -16.01 -13.52 -34.32
N LYS A 3 -16.76 -14.60 -34.55
CA LYS A 3 -18.20 -14.56 -34.82
C LYS A 3 -19.01 -14.06 -33.61
N LEU A 4 -18.64 -14.49 -32.41
CA LEU A 4 -19.28 -14.06 -31.16
C LEU A 4 -18.98 -12.58 -30.84
N GLU A 5 -17.78 -12.11 -31.16
CA GLU A 5 -17.44 -10.68 -31.04
C GLU A 5 -18.25 -9.84 -32.02
N ALA A 6 -18.33 -10.24 -33.29
CA ALA A 6 -19.10 -9.54 -34.31
C ALA A 6 -20.61 -9.49 -33.99
N GLU A 7 -21.16 -10.57 -33.43
CA GLU A 7 -22.55 -10.62 -32.97
C GLU A 7 -22.77 -9.70 -31.75
N ARG A 8 -21.84 -9.66 -30.78
CA ARG A 8 -21.92 -8.74 -29.63
C ARG A 8 -21.93 -7.27 -30.04
N ARG A 9 -21.14 -6.89 -31.05
CA ARG A 9 -21.15 -5.49 -31.58
C ARG A 9 -22.50 -5.04 -32.10
N ARG A 10 -23.34 -5.97 -32.58
CA ARG A 10 -24.68 -5.66 -33.11
C ARG A 10 -25.73 -5.47 -32.01
N ILE A 11 -25.50 -6.05 -30.84
CA ILE A 11 -26.47 -6.12 -29.74
C ILE A 11 -26.13 -5.08 -28.66
N ASP A 12 -24.84 -4.81 -28.45
CA ASP A 12 -24.36 -3.95 -27.37
C ASP A 12 -23.31 -2.97 -27.91
N GLU A 13 -23.67 -1.68 -27.89
CA GLU A 13 -22.84 -0.59 -28.40
C GLU A 13 -21.50 -0.45 -27.66
N ARG A 14 -21.36 -1.05 -26.47
CA ARG A 14 -20.07 -1.09 -25.73
C ARG A 14 -19.00 -1.90 -26.46
N PHE A 15 -19.39 -2.79 -27.38
CA PHE A 15 -18.46 -3.57 -28.19
C PHE A 15 -18.16 -2.94 -29.56
N ASP A 16 -18.84 -1.84 -29.93
CA ASP A 16 -18.54 -1.01 -31.11
C ASP A 16 -17.54 0.10 -30.70
N PRO A 17 -16.26 0.03 -31.08
CA PRO A 17 -15.25 0.96 -30.56
C PRO A 17 -15.53 2.44 -30.88
N PRO A 18 -15.90 2.83 -32.13
CA PRO A 18 -16.33 4.20 -32.41
C PRO A 18 -17.49 4.70 -31.52
N ARG A 19 -18.54 3.89 -31.33
CA ARG A 19 -19.68 4.29 -30.47
C ARG A 19 -19.29 4.37 -29.00
N ALA A 20 -18.50 3.42 -28.51
CA ALA A 20 -18.00 3.41 -27.14
C ALA A 20 -17.15 4.66 -26.84
N LEU A 21 -16.22 5.01 -27.73
CA LEU A 21 -15.39 6.23 -27.61
C LEU A 21 -16.25 7.50 -27.65
N ALA A 22 -17.21 7.58 -28.57
CA ALA A 22 -18.11 8.73 -28.64
C ALA A 22 -18.98 8.85 -27.36
N GLY A 23 -19.43 7.73 -26.80
CA GLY A 23 -20.13 7.67 -25.52
C GLY A 23 -19.28 8.17 -24.36
N ALA A 24 -18.04 7.68 -24.25
CA ALA A 24 -17.10 8.10 -23.23
C ALA A 24 -16.76 9.60 -23.33
N ALA A 25 -16.50 10.11 -24.54
CA ALA A 25 -16.23 11.53 -24.78
C ALA A 25 -17.41 12.42 -24.37
N ARG A 26 -18.65 12.02 -24.71
CA ARG A 26 -19.87 12.74 -24.27
C ARG A 26 -20.00 12.77 -22.75
N TYR A 27 -19.75 11.63 -22.09
CA TYR A 27 -19.79 11.54 -20.63
C TYR A 27 -18.75 12.45 -19.98
N LEU A 28 -17.48 12.35 -20.42
CA LEU A 28 -16.39 13.14 -19.85
C LEU A 28 -16.61 14.64 -20.10
N ALA A 29 -17.14 15.04 -21.25
CA ALA A 29 -17.50 16.44 -21.51
C ALA A 29 -18.61 16.94 -20.56
N LEU A 30 -19.61 16.11 -20.27
CA LEU A 30 -20.66 16.43 -19.29
C LEU A 30 -20.07 16.56 -17.88
N ALA A 31 -19.25 15.59 -17.45
CA ALA A 31 -18.60 15.60 -16.15
C ALA A 31 -17.64 16.79 -16.00
N GLN A 32 -16.88 17.14 -17.05
CA GLN A 32 -16.01 18.32 -17.07
C GLN A 32 -16.82 19.61 -16.89
N LYS A 33 -17.97 19.75 -17.55
CA LYS A 33 -18.88 20.89 -17.31
C LYS A 33 -19.39 20.93 -15.87
N ARG A 34 -19.66 19.77 -15.28
CA ARG A 34 -20.24 19.61 -13.94
C ARG A 34 -19.26 19.89 -12.80
N PHE A 35 -18.02 19.42 -12.91
CA PHE A 35 -16.98 19.55 -11.87
C PHE A 35 -15.99 20.68 -12.16
N GLY A 36 -15.75 21.00 -13.44
CA GLY A 36 -14.79 22.02 -13.88
C GLY A 36 -13.33 21.61 -13.75
N ARG A 37 -13.05 20.31 -13.60
CA ARG A 37 -11.72 19.73 -13.47
C ARG A 37 -11.70 18.32 -14.08
N GLU A 38 -10.59 18.01 -14.73
CA GLU A 38 -10.41 16.76 -15.48
C GLU A 38 -10.31 15.54 -14.56
N ASP A 39 -9.51 15.59 -13.50
CA ASP A 39 -9.35 14.47 -12.57
C ASP A 39 -10.69 14.02 -11.95
N LEU A 40 -11.56 14.96 -11.57
CA LEU A 40 -12.91 14.67 -11.07
C LEU A 40 -13.81 14.15 -12.18
N ALA A 41 -13.66 14.62 -13.42
CA ALA A 41 -14.39 14.10 -14.57
C ALA A 41 -14.02 12.64 -14.86
N VAL A 42 -12.72 12.34 -14.92
CA VAL A 42 -12.17 10.98 -15.10
C VAL A 42 -12.59 10.08 -13.95
N THR A 43 -12.40 10.51 -12.71
CA THR A 43 -12.86 9.77 -11.51
C THR A 43 -14.34 9.40 -11.61
N SER A 44 -15.18 10.36 -12.01
CA SER A 44 -16.62 10.13 -12.11
C SER A 44 -16.99 9.12 -13.18
N TYR A 45 -16.10 8.78 -14.12
CA TYR A 45 -16.38 7.80 -15.17
C TYR A 45 -16.70 6.42 -14.58
N HIS A 46 -15.98 6.01 -13.55
CA HIS A 46 -16.23 4.74 -12.89
C HIS A 46 -17.31 4.85 -11.81
N MET A 47 -17.22 5.85 -10.92
CA MET A 47 -18.13 5.94 -9.78
C MET A 47 -19.47 6.61 -10.08
N GLY A 48 -19.63 7.26 -11.23
CA GLY A 48 -20.80 8.06 -11.58
C GLY A 48 -20.74 9.51 -11.06
N ILE A 49 -21.25 10.46 -11.86
CA ILE A 49 -21.32 11.89 -11.49
C ILE A 49 -22.04 12.08 -10.14
N GLY A 50 -23.23 11.50 -9.96
CA GLY A 50 -24.04 11.71 -8.76
C GLY A 50 -23.37 11.22 -7.47
N ASN A 51 -22.66 10.09 -7.53
CA ASN A 51 -21.90 9.59 -6.39
C ASN A 51 -20.76 10.52 -6.04
N LEU A 52 -19.97 10.98 -7.02
CA LEU A 52 -18.90 11.93 -6.78
C LEU A 52 -19.43 13.27 -6.23
N GLU A 53 -20.59 13.74 -6.69
CA GLU A 53 -21.26 14.91 -6.09
C GLU A 53 -21.61 14.69 -4.62
N GLY A 54 -22.13 13.52 -4.27
CA GLY A 54 -22.41 13.14 -2.88
C GLY A 54 -21.16 13.08 -2.01
N VAL A 55 -20.05 12.58 -2.56
CA VAL A 55 -18.74 12.54 -1.89
C VAL A 55 -18.20 13.97 -1.67
N ILE A 56 -18.23 14.83 -2.70
CA ILE A 56 -17.84 16.25 -2.59
C ILE A 56 -18.71 16.99 -1.57
N GLY A 57 -20.02 16.75 -1.58
CA GLY A 57 -20.95 17.32 -0.61
C GLY A 57 -20.61 16.92 0.83
N ALA A 58 -20.28 15.64 1.05
CA ALA A 58 -19.84 15.16 2.35
C ALA A 58 -18.50 15.76 2.81
N TYR A 59 -17.58 15.99 1.86
CA TYR A 59 -16.26 16.59 2.13
C TYR A 59 -16.34 18.06 2.52
N VAL A 60 -17.31 18.78 1.97
CA VAL A 60 -17.51 20.20 2.25
C VAL A 60 -18.31 20.43 3.53
N ALA A 61 -19.20 19.51 3.89
CA ALA A 61 -20.00 19.61 5.10
C ALA A 61 -19.12 19.77 6.36
N PRO A 62 -19.48 20.64 7.32
CA PRO A 62 -20.74 21.39 7.43
C PRO A 62 -20.74 22.73 6.68
N LYS A 63 -19.67 23.07 5.94
CA LYS A 63 -19.61 24.34 5.20
C LYS A 63 -20.68 24.37 4.10
N LYS A 64 -21.17 25.55 3.78
CA LYS A 64 -22.18 25.73 2.73
C LYS A 64 -21.56 25.47 1.34
N PRO A 65 -22.09 24.53 0.53
CA PRO A 65 -21.67 24.40 -0.86
C PRO A 65 -22.03 25.66 -1.66
N ALA A 66 -21.40 25.84 -2.81
CA ALA A 66 -21.85 26.86 -3.76
C ALA A 66 -23.15 26.40 -4.46
N ARG A 67 -23.75 27.27 -5.27
CA ARG A 67 -24.97 26.97 -6.05
C ARG A 67 -24.80 25.78 -7.02
N THR A 68 -23.58 25.53 -7.48
CA THR A 68 -23.25 24.44 -8.41
C THR A 68 -22.08 23.63 -7.87
N THR A 69 -21.98 22.36 -8.26
CA THR A 69 -20.86 21.48 -7.90
C THR A 69 -19.52 22.06 -8.36
N ARG A 70 -19.40 22.52 -9.61
CA ARG A 70 -18.23 23.26 -10.10
C ARG A 70 -17.87 24.46 -9.22
N GLY A 71 -18.87 25.23 -8.78
CA GLY A 71 -18.67 26.35 -7.87
C GLY A 71 -18.09 25.91 -6.53
N THR A 72 -18.58 24.79 -5.99
CA THR A 72 -18.11 24.16 -4.75
C THR A 72 -16.66 23.69 -4.90
N VAL A 73 -16.36 22.94 -5.97
CA VAL A 73 -15.02 22.46 -6.31
C VAL A 73 -14.04 23.62 -6.38
N ARG A 74 -14.38 24.70 -7.10
CA ARG A 74 -13.54 25.90 -7.22
C ARG A 74 -13.36 26.60 -5.87
N ARG A 75 -14.45 26.83 -5.14
CA ARG A 75 -14.45 27.55 -3.85
C ARG A 75 -13.55 26.87 -2.81
N TYR A 76 -13.59 25.54 -2.75
CA TYR A 76 -12.84 24.76 -1.76
C TYR A 76 -11.54 24.15 -2.32
N ARG A 77 -11.18 24.49 -3.58
CA ARG A 77 -10.00 23.97 -4.29
C ARG A 77 -9.90 22.45 -4.17
N ILE A 78 -10.98 21.76 -4.52
CA ILE A 78 -11.10 20.31 -4.40
C ILE A 78 -10.41 19.66 -5.60
N THR A 79 -9.46 18.79 -5.33
CA THR A 79 -8.88 17.84 -6.27
C THR A 79 -9.25 16.43 -5.81
N TYR A 80 -9.25 15.44 -6.71
CA TYR A 80 -9.49 14.07 -6.31
C TYR A 80 -8.42 13.55 -5.33
N PRO A 81 -7.10 13.74 -5.58
CA PRO A 81 -6.08 13.34 -4.61
C PRO A 81 -6.29 13.98 -3.24
N ARG A 82 -6.64 15.28 -3.19
CA ARG A 82 -6.95 15.95 -1.93
C ARG A 82 -8.17 15.33 -1.26
N LEU A 83 -9.25 15.10 -2.00
CA LEU A 83 -10.47 14.51 -1.46
C LEU A 83 -10.23 13.10 -0.91
N TYR A 84 -9.44 12.28 -1.60
CA TYR A 84 -9.05 10.93 -1.20
C TYR A 84 -8.10 10.94 0.01
N PHE A 85 -6.98 11.66 -0.08
CA PHE A 85 -5.96 11.67 0.98
C PHE A 85 -6.36 12.50 2.21
N ASP A 86 -7.18 13.54 2.09
CA ASP A 86 -7.70 14.26 3.27
C ASP A 86 -8.86 13.53 3.97
N SER A 87 -9.35 12.41 3.42
CA SER A 87 -10.42 11.61 4.01
C SER A 87 -9.87 10.36 4.68
N SER A 88 -10.22 10.19 5.95
CA SER A 88 -9.89 9.05 6.80
C SER A 88 -10.99 8.84 7.86
N PRO A 89 -10.95 7.75 8.64
CA PRO A 89 -11.88 7.57 9.74
C PRO A 89 -11.84 8.70 10.79
N LEU A 90 -10.78 9.50 10.82
CA LEU A 90 -10.58 10.57 11.79
C LEU A 90 -10.72 11.98 11.18
N ARG A 91 -10.50 12.13 9.88
CA ARG A 91 -10.61 13.41 9.16
C ARG A 91 -11.57 13.25 8.00
N ASN A 92 -12.62 14.06 7.92
CA ASN A 92 -13.70 13.89 6.95
C ASN A 92 -14.32 12.47 6.94
N PRO A 93 -14.73 11.92 8.11
CA PRO A 93 -15.15 10.52 8.23
C PRO A 93 -16.42 10.18 7.44
N ARG A 94 -17.27 11.17 7.15
CA ARG A 94 -18.44 10.98 6.28
C ARG A 94 -18.03 10.76 4.83
N THR A 95 -16.99 11.46 4.37
CA THR A 95 -16.41 11.29 3.03
C THR A 95 -15.71 9.96 2.92
N ASP A 96 -14.90 9.59 3.92
CA ASP A 96 -14.22 8.27 3.96
C ASP A 96 -15.21 7.12 3.85
N ARG A 97 -16.31 7.15 4.62
CA ARG A 97 -17.37 6.14 4.53
C ARG A 97 -18.04 6.08 3.17
N ARG A 98 -18.27 7.23 2.53
CA ARG A 98 -18.87 7.28 1.18
C ARG A 98 -17.94 6.75 0.11
N LEU A 99 -16.64 7.06 0.18
CA LEU A 99 -15.65 6.50 -0.73
C LEU A 99 -15.56 4.98 -0.58
N LYS A 100 -15.57 4.47 0.65
CA LYS A 100 -15.52 3.03 0.94
C LYS A 100 -16.80 2.27 0.61
N SER A 101 -17.94 2.96 0.49
CA SER A 101 -19.18 2.31 0.05
C SER A 101 -19.27 2.08 -1.47
N LEU A 102 -18.28 2.57 -2.23
CA LEU A 102 -18.15 2.30 -3.67
C LEU A 102 -17.34 1.00 -3.82
N ASP A 103 -18.05 -0.12 -3.97
CA ASP A 103 -17.52 -1.50 -3.84
C ASP A 103 -16.77 -2.02 -5.07
N ASP A 104 -16.61 -1.20 -6.10
CA ASP A 104 -16.12 -1.58 -7.43
C ASP A 104 -14.73 -0.99 -7.75
N ASP A 105 -13.89 -0.75 -6.74
CA ASP A 105 -12.60 -0.06 -6.89
C ASP A 105 -12.66 1.37 -7.44
N SER A 106 -13.85 1.94 -7.59
CA SER A 106 -14.12 3.31 -8.02
C SER A 106 -13.22 4.36 -7.35
N ARG A 107 -12.93 4.18 -6.06
CA ARG A 107 -12.10 5.11 -5.29
C ARG A 107 -10.64 5.15 -5.73
N HIS A 108 -10.16 4.13 -6.44
CA HIS A 108 -8.80 4.03 -6.95
C HIS A 108 -8.71 4.30 -8.46
N TYR A 109 -9.85 4.47 -9.14
CA TYR A 109 -9.93 4.61 -10.59
C TYR A 109 -8.98 5.65 -11.20
N PRO A 110 -8.86 6.90 -10.71
CA PRO A 110 -7.96 7.86 -11.32
C PRO A 110 -6.49 7.42 -11.25
N PHE A 111 -6.06 6.77 -10.15
CA PHE A 111 -4.69 6.25 -10.04
C PHE A 111 -4.45 5.10 -11.02
N ARG A 112 -5.45 4.23 -11.23
CA ARG A 112 -5.39 3.16 -12.25
C ARG A 112 -5.38 3.71 -13.67
N HIS A 113 -6.11 4.79 -13.91
CA HIS A 113 -6.09 5.49 -15.19
C HIS A 113 -4.69 6.06 -15.48
N ASP A 114 -4.06 6.69 -14.49
CA ASP A 114 -2.70 7.22 -14.64
C ASP A 114 -1.69 6.10 -14.85
N ALA A 115 -1.81 4.98 -14.12
CA ALA A 115 -1.01 3.78 -14.36
C ALA A 115 -1.23 3.20 -15.77
N SER A 116 -2.47 3.19 -16.27
CA SER A 116 -2.78 2.73 -17.64
C SER A 116 -2.14 3.63 -18.69
N ARG A 117 -2.11 4.95 -18.45
CA ARG A 117 -1.41 5.88 -19.34
C ARG A 117 0.09 5.58 -19.37
N ARG A 118 0.68 5.34 -18.20
CA ARG A 118 2.09 4.99 -18.08
C ARG A 118 2.43 3.70 -18.82
N ILE A 119 1.63 2.65 -18.62
CA ILE A 119 1.76 1.38 -19.38
C ILE A 119 1.71 1.61 -20.90
N MET A 120 0.80 2.48 -21.37
CA MET A 120 0.68 2.80 -22.80
C MET A 120 1.83 3.66 -23.33
N GLU A 121 2.50 4.43 -22.47
CA GLU A 121 3.72 5.18 -22.78
C GLU A 121 4.91 4.20 -22.84
N ASP A 122 5.11 3.40 -21.79
CA ASP A 122 6.17 2.38 -21.71
C ASP A 122 6.08 1.40 -22.89
N TRP A 123 4.89 0.93 -23.26
CA TRP A 123 4.72 0.04 -24.43
C TRP A 123 5.20 0.65 -25.75
N ARG A 124 5.08 1.97 -25.91
CA ARG A 124 5.54 2.66 -27.13
C ARG A 124 7.04 2.94 -27.10
N GLU A 125 7.61 3.07 -25.92
CA GLU A 125 9.02 3.41 -25.71
C GLU A 125 9.90 2.17 -25.68
N ASP A 126 9.55 1.19 -24.85
CA ASP A 126 10.27 -0.08 -24.67
C ASP A 126 9.29 -1.20 -24.28
N PRO A 127 8.71 -1.91 -25.27
CA PRO A 127 7.75 -2.98 -25.00
C PRO A 127 8.38 -4.19 -24.29
N ASP A 128 9.67 -4.46 -24.48
CA ASP A 128 10.35 -5.59 -23.85
C ASP A 128 10.56 -5.31 -22.35
N ALA A 129 10.95 -4.07 -21.99
CA ALA A 129 11.03 -3.65 -20.60
C ALA A 129 9.66 -3.70 -19.89
N LEU A 130 8.57 -3.33 -20.59
CA LEU A 130 7.22 -3.46 -20.04
C LEU A 130 6.80 -4.92 -19.83
N GLU A 131 7.19 -5.83 -20.73
CA GLU A 131 6.95 -7.27 -20.56
C GLU A 131 7.66 -7.80 -19.31
N GLN A 132 8.95 -7.45 -19.13
CA GLN A 132 9.70 -7.80 -17.92
C GLN A 132 9.03 -7.26 -16.65
N LEU A 133 8.62 -5.98 -16.65
CA LEU A 133 7.92 -5.36 -15.53
C LEU A 133 6.59 -6.08 -15.21
N ALA A 134 5.86 -6.51 -16.24
CA ALA A 134 4.62 -7.28 -16.06
C ALA A 134 4.88 -8.68 -15.49
N GLU A 135 5.96 -9.35 -15.91
CA GLU A 135 6.41 -10.61 -15.32
C GLU A 135 6.76 -10.43 -13.84
N ASP A 136 7.51 -9.39 -13.49
CA ASP A 136 7.93 -9.11 -12.11
C ASP A 136 6.72 -8.82 -11.20
N HIS A 137 5.73 -8.07 -11.70
CA HIS A 137 4.47 -7.84 -11.00
C HIS A 137 3.63 -9.11 -10.77
N THR A 138 3.79 -10.14 -11.61
CA THR A 138 2.97 -11.36 -11.56
C THR A 138 3.70 -12.59 -11.01
N ARG A 139 5.03 -12.49 -10.80
CA ARG A 139 5.87 -13.55 -10.23
C ARG A 139 5.43 -13.92 -8.81
N LYS A 140 4.82 -12.99 -8.08
CA LYS A 140 4.30 -13.18 -6.72
C LYS A 140 2.92 -12.54 -6.55
N ALA A 141 2.29 -12.80 -5.39
CA ALA A 141 1.02 -12.17 -5.03
C ALA A 141 1.15 -10.66 -4.74
N SER A 142 2.35 -10.21 -4.44
CA SER A 142 2.78 -8.85 -4.12
C SER A 142 3.79 -8.36 -5.18
N ALA A 143 3.88 -7.05 -5.37
CA ALA A 143 4.81 -6.38 -6.29
C ALA A 143 6.27 -6.33 -5.76
N GLU A 144 6.71 -7.36 -5.05
CA GLU A 144 8.01 -7.38 -4.35
C GLU A 144 9.18 -7.20 -5.29
N GLU A 145 9.18 -7.95 -6.39
CA GLU A 145 10.24 -7.93 -7.40
C GLU A 145 10.34 -6.57 -8.11
N VAL A 146 9.27 -5.78 -8.07
CA VAL A 146 9.23 -4.44 -8.64
C VAL A 146 9.66 -3.38 -7.63
N LEU A 147 9.23 -3.52 -6.37
CA LEU A 147 9.54 -2.54 -5.33
C LEU A 147 11.00 -2.60 -4.87
N ARG A 148 11.58 -3.79 -4.84
CA ARG A 148 12.97 -4.05 -4.44
C ARG A 148 13.49 -5.29 -5.21
N PRO A 149 13.94 -5.13 -6.46
CA PRO A 149 14.44 -6.25 -7.26
C PRO A 149 15.66 -6.92 -6.61
N GLU A 150 15.79 -8.23 -6.80
CA GLU A 150 16.88 -9.05 -6.23
C GLU A 150 18.27 -8.57 -6.70
N GLU A 151 18.39 -8.11 -7.93
CA GLU A 151 19.65 -7.64 -8.52
C GLU A 151 20.26 -6.47 -7.72
N ASP A 152 19.41 -5.54 -7.26
CA ASP A 152 19.82 -4.38 -6.45
C ASP A 152 19.77 -4.66 -4.94
N ASN A 153 19.04 -5.71 -4.54
CA ASN A 153 18.78 -6.05 -3.15
C ASN A 153 19.02 -7.54 -2.92
N PRO A 154 20.28 -8.00 -2.96
CA PRO A 154 20.60 -9.41 -2.81
C PRO A 154 20.16 -9.92 -1.42
N PRO A 155 19.75 -11.19 -1.32
CA PRO A 155 19.38 -11.80 -0.05
C PRO A 155 20.61 -11.95 0.87
N PHE A 156 20.41 -11.83 2.18
CA PHE A 156 21.40 -12.27 3.16
C PHE A 156 21.56 -13.80 3.05
N GLU A 157 22.75 -14.25 2.67
CA GLU A 157 23.05 -15.65 2.41
C GLU A 157 23.15 -16.46 3.69
N ASN A 158 23.61 -15.84 4.79
CA ASN A 158 23.88 -16.52 6.05
C ASN A 158 23.77 -15.56 7.27
N ASP A 159 24.07 -16.07 8.46
CA ASP A 159 23.99 -15.32 9.70
C ASP A 159 25.15 -14.34 9.93
N GLU A 160 26.31 -14.56 9.29
CA GLU A 160 27.43 -13.60 9.28
C GLU A 160 27.02 -12.32 8.54
N ASP A 161 26.41 -12.44 7.35
CA ASP A 161 25.91 -11.29 6.59
C ASP A 161 24.91 -10.46 7.40
N LEU A 162 24.03 -11.13 8.18
CA LEU A 162 23.11 -10.44 9.06
C LEU A 162 23.83 -9.69 10.18
N ARG A 163 24.89 -10.27 10.77
CA ARG A 163 25.67 -9.60 11.83
C ARG A 163 26.38 -8.37 11.28
N GLU A 164 27.06 -8.51 10.14
CA GLU A 164 27.72 -7.42 9.44
C GLU A 164 26.72 -6.30 9.11
N ALA A 165 25.55 -6.65 8.56
CA ALA A 165 24.51 -5.66 8.26
C ALA A 165 24.01 -4.90 9.51
N TYR A 166 23.99 -5.50 10.70
CA TYR A 166 23.72 -4.75 11.94
C TYR A 166 24.89 -3.86 12.37
N GLU A 167 26.12 -4.32 12.20
CA GLU A 167 27.34 -3.58 12.56
C GLU A 167 27.50 -2.33 11.68
N GLU A 168 27.17 -2.44 10.39
CA GLU A 168 27.20 -1.35 9.43
C GLU A 168 25.96 -0.45 9.48
N GLY A 169 24.93 -0.83 10.25
CA GLY A 169 23.67 -0.08 10.35
C GLY A 169 22.73 -0.23 9.15
N VAL A 170 23.04 -1.13 8.21
CA VAL A 170 22.16 -1.55 7.12
C VAL A 170 20.86 -2.15 7.67
N LEU A 171 20.95 -2.92 8.75
CA LEU A 171 19.83 -3.42 9.53
C LEU A 171 19.75 -2.70 10.88
N LEU A 172 18.54 -2.31 11.26
CA LEU A 172 18.24 -1.78 12.59
C LEU A 172 17.47 -2.81 13.40
N ARG A 173 17.84 -2.93 14.68
CA ARG A 173 17.08 -3.75 15.62
C ARG A 173 15.72 -3.11 15.86
N VAL A 174 14.67 -3.93 15.76
CA VAL A 174 13.32 -3.48 16.05
C VAL A 174 13.20 -3.14 17.55
N PRO A 175 12.92 -1.88 17.92
CA PRO A 175 12.85 -1.48 19.32
C PRO A 175 11.67 -2.11 20.03
N SER A 176 11.80 -2.32 21.34
CA SER A 176 10.76 -2.92 22.18
C SER A 176 10.18 -1.90 23.16
N ALA A 177 9.19 -1.14 22.70
CA ALA A 177 8.43 -0.23 23.56
C ALA A 177 6.93 -0.23 23.19
N PRO A 178 6.18 -1.32 23.45
CA PRO A 178 4.87 -1.51 22.82
C PRO A 178 3.84 -0.44 23.11
N ARG A 179 3.86 0.13 24.32
CA ARG A 179 2.98 1.24 24.70
C ARG A 179 3.32 2.53 23.95
N ALA A 180 4.59 2.81 23.71
CA ALA A 180 5.01 4.01 22.99
C ALA A 180 4.78 3.84 21.48
N LEU A 181 5.22 2.70 20.92
CA LEU A 181 5.31 2.48 19.49
C LEU A 181 4.04 1.89 18.87
N GLY A 182 3.08 1.38 19.65
CA GLY A 182 1.83 0.84 19.11
C GLY A 182 1.95 -0.54 18.45
N PHE A 183 3.14 -1.15 18.47
CA PHE A 183 3.36 -2.54 18.07
C PHE A 183 4.14 -3.33 19.12
N ARG A 184 4.00 -4.66 19.13
CA ARG A 184 4.85 -5.56 19.92
C ARG A 184 5.47 -6.61 19.01
N VAL A 185 6.71 -6.99 19.31
CA VAL A 185 7.36 -8.13 18.68
C VAL A 185 6.73 -9.42 19.19
N ASP A 186 6.41 -10.35 18.29
CA ASP A 186 5.92 -11.66 18.69
C ASP A 186 7.01 -12.50 19.39
N LYS A 187 6.60 -13.32 20.36
CA LYS A 187 7.56 -14.17 21.10
C LYS A 187 8.16 -15.26 20.22
N GLY A 188 7.41 -15.73 19.23
CA GLY A 188 7.82 -16.72 18.24
C GLY A 188 8.64 -16.16 17.09
N LEU A 189 8.82 -14.84 16.99
CA LEU A 189 9.68 -14.26 15.95
C LEU A 189 11.13 -14.74 16.16
N GLY A 190 11.66 -15.39 15.12
CA GLY A 190 12.97 -16.04 15.11
C GLY A 190 12.94 -17.46 15.69
N ALA A 191 11.79 -18.12 15.80
CA ALA A 191 11.69 -19.45 16.44
C ALA A 191 12.57 -20.53 15.80
N LEU A 192 12.87 -20.44 14.50
CA LEU A 192 13.74 -21.40 13.82
C LEU A 192 15.23 -21.16 14.08
N ALA A 193 15.61 -20.02 14.67
CA ALA A 193 17.01 -19.68 14.97
C ALA A 193 17.71 -20.76 15.80
N ARG A 194 17.00 -21.36 16.77
CA ARG A 194 17.55 -22.44 17.59
C ARG A 194 17.95 -23.67 16.76
N ARG A 195 17.25 -23.95 15.66
CA ARG A 195 17.60 -25.07 14.76
C ARG A 195 18.79 -24.76 13.86
N LEU A 196 19.18 -23.50 13.79
CA LEU A 196 20.36 -23.00 13.09
C LEU A 196 21.49 -22.65 14.07
N GLU A 197 21.29 -22.90 15.37
CA GLU A 197 22.28 -22.60 16.42
C GLU A 197 22.67 -21.12 16.53
N VAL A 198 21.78 -20.21 16.08
CA VAL A 198 21.98 -18.75 16.15
C VAL A 198 21.01 -18.08 17.13
N ASP A 199 21.33 -16.86 17.59
CA ASP A 199 20.43 -16.08 18.45
C ASP A 199 19.21 -15.59 17.65
N LYS A 200 18.01 -15.88 18.14
CA LYS A 200 16.74 -15.40 17.57
C LYS A 200 16.64 -13.89 17.42
N ARG A 201 17.44 -13.12 18.15
CA ARG A 201 17.50 -11.66 18.05
C ARG A 201 18.05 -11.19 16.70
N LEU A 202 18.83 -12.02 16.01
CA LEU A 202 19.36 -11.73 14.69
C LEU A 202 18.24 -11.49 13.66
N TYR A 203 17.14 -12.21 13.79
CA TYR A 203 15.97 -12.09 12.91
C TYR A 203 14.98 -10.98 13.31
N ARG A 204 15.29 -10.19 14.35
CA ARG A 204 14.44 -9.10 14.86
C ARG A 204 14.89 -7.75 14.34
N GLY A 205 15.18 -7.69 13.04
CA GLY A 205 15.62 -6.49 12.36
C GLY A 205 14.80 -6.21 11.12
N LEU A 206 14.93 -4.97 10.68
CA LEU A 206 14.43 -4.42 9.44
C LEU A 206 15.45 -3.41 8.93
N ARG A 207 15.46 -3.17 7.62
CA ARG A 207 16.14 -2.00 7.08
C ARG A 207 15.45 -0.71 7.56
N PRO A 208 16.16 0.44 7.58
CA PRO A 208 15.61 1.71 8.06
C PRO A 208 14.22 2.04 7.51
N ASP A 209 14.04 2.02 6.20
CA ASP A 209 12.77 2.39 5.56
C ASP A 209 11.61 1.48 5.99
N ALA A 210 11.89 0.18 6.11
CA ALA A 210 10.91 -0.80 6.56
C ALA A 210 10.55 -0.61 8.05
N LEU A 211 11.53 -0.30 8.89
CA LEU A 211 11.28 0.03 10.29
C LEU A 211 10.47 1.33 10.42
N ALA A 212 10.83 2.36 9.68
CA ALA A 212 10.13 3.65 9.67
C ALA A 212 8.66 3.47 9.23
N THR A 213 8.44 2.64 8.22
CA THR A 213 7.10 2.28 7.74
C THR A 213 6.29 1.52 8.79
N LEU A 214 6.88 0.54 9.48
CA LEU A 214 6.24 -0.17 10.59
C LEU A 214 5.83 0.79 11.73
N LEU A 215 6.70 1.74 12.06
CA LEU A 215 6.46 2.74 13.09
C LEU A 215 5.30 3.68 12.72
N TYR A 216 5.33 4.21 11.50
CA TYR A 216 4.23 5.03 10.98
C TYR A 216 2.91 4.25 10.99
N LEU A 217 2.93 3.03 10.46
CA LEU A 217 1.74 2.19 10.34
C LEU A 217 1.14 1.89 11.70
N SER A 218 1.95 1.45 12.66
CA SER A 218 1.46 1.08 13.99
C SER A 218 0.92 2.29 14.77
N ALA A 219 1.53 3.47 14.63
CA ALA A 219 1.03 4.71 15.20
C ALA A 219 -0.34 5.10 14.61
N GLU A 220 -0.46 5.06 13.28
CA GLU A 220 -1.71 5.39 12.57
C GLU A 220 -2.82 4.39 12.86
N VAL A 221 -2.50 3.10 12.92
CA VAL A 221 -3.47 2.04 13.27
C VAL A 221 -4.01 2.26 14.68
N ARG A 222 -3.16 2.56 15.66
CA ARG A 222 -3.61 2.87 17.02
C ARG A 222 -4.50 4.11 17.03
N ARG A 223 -4.09 5.18 16.35
CA ARG A 223 -4.84 6.44 16.26
C ARG A 223 -6.24 6.22 15.67
N ILE A 224 -6.32 5.49 14.55
CA ILE A 224 -7.55 5.25 13.79
C ILE A 224 -8.47 4.24 14.49
N SER A 225 -7.92 3.16 15.01
CA SER A 225 -8.72 2.11 15.64
C SER A 225 -9.19 2.47 17.04
N GLY A 226 -8.47 3.35 17.75
CA GLY A 226 -8.67 3.62 19.18
C GLY A 226 -8.40 2.40 20.07
N VAL A 227 -7.75 1.36 19.55
CA VAL A 227 -7.45 0.14 20.27
C VAL A 227 -6.07 0.24 20.90
N GLU A 228 -6.02 0.22 22.24
CA GLU A 228 -4.76 0.27 23.01
C GLU A 228 -3.87 -0.97 22.83
N ARG A 229 -4.46 -2.09 22.41
CA ARG A 229 -3.71 -3.32 22.16
C ARG A 229 -2.79 -3.11 20.95
N PRO A 230 -1.47 -3.30 21.10
CA PRO A 230 -0.54 -3.09 19.99
C PRO A 230 -0.78 -4.08 18.84
N VAL A 231 -0.46 -3.66 17.61
CA VAL A 231 -0.31 -4.59 16.49
C VAL A 231 0.84 -5.56 16.79
N VAL A 232 0.79 -6.77 16.22
CA VAL A 232 1.79 -7.81 16.53
C VAL A 232 2.67 -8.02 15.30
N PHE A 233 3.94 -7.63 15.41
CA PHE A 233 4.97 -7.86 14.41
C PHE A 233 5.48 -9.30 14.53
N THR A 234 5.23 -10.12 13.51
CA THR A 234 5.42 -11.58 13.55
C THR A 234 6.61 -12.09 12.75
N SER A 235 7.06 -11.35 11.74
CA SER A 235 8.24 -11.68 10.92
C SER A 235 8.97 -10.42 10.50
N GLY A 236 10.30 -10.46 10.54
CA GLY A 236 11.21 -9.44 10.03
C GLY A 236 12.25 -10.04 9.08
N VAL A 237 13.49 -9.59 9.18
CA VAL A 237 14.60 -10.10 8.37
C VAL A 237 14.85 -11.61 8.56
N ARG A 238 15.26 -12.28 7.48
CA ARG A 238 15.66 -13.70 7.41
C ARG A 238 16.99 -13.79 6.66
N ASP A 239 17.69 -14.91 6.81
CA ASP A 239 18.75 -15.34 5.90
C ASP A 239 18.24 -16.52 5.05
N LEU A 240 18.99 -16.93 4.02
CA LEU A 240 18.62 -18.08 3.19
C LEU A 240 18.48 -19.41 3.98
N PRO A 241 19.36 -19.77 4.93
CA PRO A 241 19.18 -20.94 5.80
C PRO A 241 17.84 -20.96 6.55
N TYR A 242 17.45 -19.83 7.15
CA TYR A 242 16.19 -19.66 7.85
C TYR A 242 15.01 -19.80 6.90
N GLN A 243 15.08 -19.17 5.73
CA GLN A 243 14.03 -19.26 4.70
C GLN A 243 13.84 -20.72 4.25
N ARG A 244 14.92 -21.46 3.96
CA ARG A 244 14.86 -22.89 3.59
C ARG A 244 14.22 -23.74 4.68
N LYS A 245 14.55 -23.51 5.95
CA LYS A 245 13.91 -24.23 7.07
C LYS A 245 12.43 -23.89 7.21
N LEU A 246 12.04 -22.66 6.90
CA LEU A 246 10.65 -22.25 6.94
C LEU A 246 9.84 -22.94 5.85
N THR A 247 10.32 -22.99 4.61
CA THR A 247 9.66 -23.73 3.50
C THR A 247 9.50 -25.22 3.81
N GLY A 248 10.47 -25.83 4.49
CA GLY A 248 10.36 -27.22 4.94
C GLY A 248 9.32 -27.48 6.05
N VAL A 249 8.80 -26.44 6.71
CA VAL A 249 7.85 -26.54 7.84
C VAL A 249 6.50 -25.89 7.51
N ASN A 250 6.52 -24.88 6.65
CA ASN A 250 5.37 -24.12 6.22
C ASN A 250 5.29 -24.19 4.68
N PRO A 251 4.36 -24.99 4.11
CA PRO A 251 4.20 -25.12 2.66
C PRO A 251 3.76 -23.82 1.97
N GLN A 252 3.46 -22.76 2.73
CA GLN A 252 3.11 -21.43 2.23
C GLN A 252 4.34 -20.51 2.09
N ALA A 253 5.49 -20.90 2.64
CA ALA A 253 6.72 -20.13 2.43
C ALA A 253 7.30 -20.48 1.05
N THR A 254 7.35 -19.47 0.18
CA THR A 254 7.88 -19.57 -1.19
C THR A 254 9.30 -20.13 -1.22
N THR A 255 9.59 -20.96 -2.24
CA THR A 255 10.95 -21.41 -2.61
C THR A 255 11.73 -20.38 -3.42
N GLY A 256 11.06 -19.34 -3.94
CA GLY A 256 11.69 -18.22 -4.64
C GLY A 256 12.21 -17.14 -3.69
N PHE A 257 12.82 -16.09 -4.26
CA PHE A 257 13.25 -14.89 -3.55
C PHE A 257 12.17 -14.42 -2.56
N SER A 258 12.55 -13.98 -1.36
CA SER A 258 11.62 -13.44 -0.38
C SER A 258 12.18 -12.14 0.15
N LEU A 259 11.45 -11.04 0.12
CA LEU A 259 11.99 -9.78 0.64
C LEU A 259 12.20 -9.76 2.16
N HIS A 260 11.79 -10.81 2.88
CA HIS A 260 12.30 -11.01 4.23
C HIS A 260 13.81 -11.26 4.25
N THR A 261 14.39 -11.86 3.21
CA THR A 261 15.84 -12.09 3.13
C THR A 261 16.64 -10.84 2.79
N THR A 262 15.99 -9.71 2.53
CA THR A 262 16.66 -8.42 2.29
C THR A 262 16.43 -7.42 3.44
N GLY A 263 15.45 -7.69 4.32
CA GLY A 263 15.08 -6.83 5.43
C GLY A 263 14.08 -5.71 5.08
N TYR A 264 13.54 -5.69 3.86
CA TYR A 264 12.50 -4.74 3.42
C TYR A 264 11.07 -5.23 3.64
N ALA A 265 10.86 -6.48 4.06
CA ALA A 265 9.54 -7.03 4.34
C ALA A 265 9.27 -7.30 5.82
N PHE A 266 8.01 -7.15 6.22
CA PHE A 266 7.52 -7.51 7.55
C PHE A 266 6.11 -8.07 7.54
N ASP A 267 5.81 -8.88 8.56
CA ASP A 267 4.48 -9.44 8.76
C ASP A 267 3.81 -8.88 10.02
N LEU A 268 2.51 -8.60 9.91
CA LEU A 268 1.65 -8.24 11.02
C LEU A 268 0.56 -9.28 11.23
N LEU A 269 0.41 -9.78 12.46
CA LEU A 269 -0.66 -10.71 12.81
C LEU A 269 -2.03 -10.08 12.53
N ARG A 270 -2.93 -10.86 11.92
CA ARG A 270 -4.33 -10.45 11.74
C ARG A 270 -5.00 -10.26 13.11
N PRO A 271 -5.49 -9.05 13.44
CA PRO A 271 -6.06 -8.80 14.75
C PRO A 271 -7.47 -9.38 14.84
N ARG A 272 -7.84 -9.87 16.03
CA ARG A 272 -9.23 -10.27 16.31
C ARG A 272 -10.20 -9.08 16.35
N SER A 273 -9.68 -7.87 16.59
CA SER A 273 -10.49 -6.65 16.64
C SER A 273 -10.81 -6.17 15.23
N ARG A 274 -12.10 -6.12 14.88
CA ARG A 274 -12.57 -5.56 13.60
C ARG A 274 -12.15 -4.10 13.41
N ALA A 275 -12.07 -3.31 14.48
CA ALA A 275 -11.63 -1.92 14.41
C ALA A 275 -10.15 -1.82 14.05
N GLN A 276 -9.31 -2.65 14.66
CA GLN A 276 -7.88 -2.71 14.36
C GLN A 276 -7.62 -3.28 12.96
N HIS A 277 -8.34 -4.32 12.55
CA HIS A 277 -8.25 -4.91 11.21
C HIS A 277 -8.52 -3.85 10.13
N ARG A 278 -9.65 -3.14 10.23
CA ARG A 278 -10.00 -2.08 9.26
C ARG A 278 -9.04 -0.90 9.28
N ALA A 279 -8.43 -0.61 10.43
CA ALA A 279 -7.42 0.43 10.52
C ALA A 279 -6.12 0.01 9.81
N ILE A 280 -5.69 -1.25 9.96
CA ILE A 280 -4.55 -1.81 9.23
C ILE A 280 -4.80 -1.74 7.73
N GLU A 281 -5.92 -2.26 7.24
CA GLU A 281 -6.29 -2.19 5.81
C GLU A 281 -6.29 -0.74 5.31
N HIS A 282 -6.90 0.18 6.05
CA HIS A 282 -6.97 1.58 5.64
C HIS A 282 -5.58 2.22 5.50
N VAL A 283 -4.65 1.92 6.42
CA VAL A 283 -3.30 2.48 6.34
C VAL A 283 -2.52 1.83 5.19
N LEU A 284 -2.58 0.50 5.07
CA LEU A 284 -1.91 -0.25 4.00
C LEU A 284 -2.39 0.17 2.60
N GLU A 285 -3.69 0.32 2.39
CA GLU A 285 -4.27 0.81 1.12
C GLU A 285 -3.73 2.18 0.70
N ARG A 286 -3.50 3.07 1.69
CA ARG A 286 -3.02 4.43 1.42
C ARG A 286 -1.53 4.47 1.14
N LEU A 287 -0.76 3.66 1.86
CA LEU A 287 0.68 3.52 1.61
C LEU A 287 0.93 2.88 0.24
N ARG A 288 0.13 1.88 -0.14
CA ARG A 288 0.11 1.33 -1.51
C ARG A 288 -0.24 2.38 -2.56
N ALA A 289 -1.27 3.20 -2.32
CA ALA A 289 -1.65 4.26 -3.26
C ALA A 289 -0.55 5.33 -3.46
N LEU A 290 0.43 5.39 -2.56
CA LEU A 290 1.61 6.27 -2.64
C LEU A 290 2.88 5.53 -3.07
N ASN A 291 2.77 4.25 -3.47
CA ASN A 291 3.89 3.38 -3.82
C ASN A 291 4.95 3.20 -2.70
N VAL A 292 4.57 3.46 -1.44
CA VAL A 292 5.45 3.29 -0.26
C VAL A 292 5.66 1.82 0.08
N LEU A 293 4.62 1.01 -0.12
CA LEU A 293 4.66 -0.43 0.11
C LEU A 293 3.66 -1.15 -0.81
N ASP A 294 3.83 -2.45 -0.94
CA ASP A 294 2.76 -3.36 -1.33
C ASP A 294 2.47 -4.36 -0.22
N TRP A 295 1.31 -4.99 -0.25
CA TRP A 295 0.89 -5.92 0.81
C TRP A 295 -0.06 -7.01 0.33
N VAL A 296 -0.04 -8.17 0.97
CA VAL A 296 -0.99 -9.24 0.67
C VAL A 296 -1.56 -9.84 1.95
N TYR A 297 -2.70 -10.51 1.76
CA TYR A 297 -3.23 -11.38 2.80
C TYR A 297 -2.49 -12.70 2.80
N GLU A 298 -1.89 -13.01 3.94
CA GLU A 298 -1.56 -14.38 4.30
C GLU A 298 -2.64 -14.94 5.24
N PRO A 299 -2.74 -16.27 5.40
CA PRO A 299 -3.79 -16.88 6.22
C PRO A 299 -3.88 -16.29 7.65
N ALA A 300 -2.73 -16.02 8.27
CA ALA A 300 -2.63 -15.50 9.64
C ALA A 300 -2.11 -14.06 9.74
N ALA A 301 -1.61 -13.46 8.65
CA ALA A 301 -0.90 -12.20 8.68
C ALA A 301 -1.27 -11.27 7.52
N PHE A 302 -0.93 -10.00 7.67
CA PHE A 302 -0.69 -9.08 6.57
C PHE A 302 0.81 -9.15 6.28
N HIS A 303 1.16 -9.56 5.07
CA HIS A 303 2.53 -9.48 4.59
C HIS A 303 2.71 -8.12 3.90
N ALA A 304 3.72 -7.35 4.30
CA ALA A 304 4.01 -6.05 3.73
C ALA A 304 5.45 -5.99 3.23
N THR A 305 5.62 -5.44 2.04
CA THR A 305 6.91 -5.20 1.39
C THR A 305 7.07 -3.71 1.14
N VAL A 306 8.21 -3.17 1.54
CA VAL A 306 8.47 -1.73 1.51
C VAL A 306 9.32 -1.33 0.30
N GLY A 307 8.83 -0.35 -0.47
CA GLY A 307 9.51 0.19 -1.65
C GLY A 307 10.43 1.37 -1.31
N GLU A 308 10.91 2.06 -2.34
CA GLU A 308 11.83 3.20 -2.23
C GLU A 308 11.16 4.46 -1.67
N GLU A 309 9.89 4.71 -2.00
CA GLU A 309 9.14 5.89 -1.52
C GLU A 309 9.00 5.95 0.03
N ALA A 310 9.32 4.85 0.71
CA ALA A 310 9.40 4.80 2.17
C ALA A 310 10.56 5.61 2.77
N GLU A 311 11.56 6.00 1.98
CA GLU A 311 12.61 6.94 2.41
C GLU A 311 12.02 8.25 2.95
N ALA A 312 10.82 8.64 2.49
CA ALA A 312 10.08 9.78 3.02
C ALA A 312 9.78 9.67 4.54
N PHE A 313 9.90 8.47 5.13
CA PHE A 313 9.72 8.24 6.55
C PHE A 313 11.01 8.24 7.37
N ALA A 314 12.19 8.42 6.75
CA ALA A 314 13.46 8.53 7.46
C ALA A 314 13.44 9.50 8.67
N PRO A 315 12.78 10.68 8.61
CA PRO A 315 12.68 11.57 9.76
C PRO A 315 12.01 10.96 11.02
N LEU A 316 11.19 9.91 10.87
CA LEU A 316 10.59 9.21 12.01
C LEU A 316 11.65 8.46 12.83
N LEU A 317 12.67 7.91 12.16
CA LEU A 317 13.76 7.22 12.85
C LEU A 317 14.67 8.22 13.56
N GLU A 318 14.96 9.36 12.91
CA GLU A 318 15.74 10.44 13.52
C GLU A 318 15.07 10.95 14.80
N ALA A 319 13.75 11.17 14.77
CA ALA A 319 12.99 11.60 15.93
C ALA A 319 13.04 10.57 17.08
N LEU A 320 13.01 9.27 16.76
CA LEU A 320 13.17 8.21 17.77
C LEU A 320 14.58 8.16 18.35
N ALA A 321 15.60 8.33 17.51
CA ALA A 321 17.00 8.38 17.96
C ALA A 321 17.23 9.57 18.89
N GLN A 322 16.73 10.76 18.53
CA GLN A 322 16.81 11.98 19.34
C GLN A 322 16.00 11.87 20.64
N GLY A 323 14.82 11.23 20.60
CA GLY A 323 14.01 10.97 21.80
C GLY A 323 14.60 9.90 22.74
N SER A 324 15.51 9.08 22.24
CA SER A 324 16.23 8.03 23.00
C SER A 324 17.60 8.49 23.50
N ALA A 325 18.12 9.63 23.04
CA ALA A 325 19.33 10.22 23.58
C ALA A 325 19.09 10.60 25.06
N PRO A 326 20.00 10.24 25.98
CA PRO A 326 19.90 10.76 27.35
C PRO A 326 19.90 12.28 27.26
N ARG A 327 18.87 12.93 27.82
CA ARG A 327 18.91 14.37 28.03
C ARG A 327 20.09 14.61 28.98
N SER A 328 21.19 15.13 28.45
CA SER A 328 22.30 15.60 29.27
C SER A 328 21.75 16.61 30.29
N PRO A 329 22.20 16.55 31.56
CA PRO A 329 21.68 17.37 32.65
C PRO A 329 21.77 18.88 32.38
#